data_AF-A0A7J4KHD9-F1
#
_entry.id   AF-A0A7J4KHD9-F1
#
_cell.length_a   1.000
_cell.length_b   1.000
_cell.length_c   1.000
_cell.angle_alpha   90.00
_cell.angle_beta   90.00
_cell.angle_gamma   90.00
#
_symmetry.space_group_name_H-M   'P 1'
#
loop_
_entity.id
_entity.type
_entity.pdbx_description
1 polymer ?
#
loop_
_entity_poly.entity_id
_entity_poly.type
_entity_poly.pdbx_seq_one_letter_code
_entity_poly.pdbx_strand_id
1 'polypeptide(L)' 'MVKLKEVYKCAVCGNIIEIVHAGDGQLVCCGKPMELLSEKLQDAGNEKHVPVIEKTATGVKVKVGSIPHPMEEKHYIEW' A
#
# COMPACT_ATOMS: atom_id res chain seq x y z
N MET A 1 13.37 -2.84 -13.87
CA MET A 1 14.06 -2.53 -12.60
C MET A 1 13.01 -2.17 -11.57
N VAL A 2 12.97 -2.93 -10.48
CA VAL A 2 12.15 -2.60 -9.30
C VAL A 2 12.88 -1.57 -8.44
N LYS A 3 12.14 -0.76 -7.68
CA LYS A 3 12.71 0.28 -6.81
C LYS A 3 12.44 -0.02 -5.35
N LEU A 4 13.35 0.46 -4.50
CA LEU A 4 13.22 0.36 -3.05
C LEU A 4 11.87 0.96 -2.59
N LYS A 5 11.17 0.26 -1.69
CA LYS A 5 9.84 0.59 -1.13
C LYS A 5 8.66 0.46 -2.07
N GLU A 6 8.84 0.03 -3.32
CA GLU A 6 7.68 -0.34 -4.16
C GLU A 6 6.97 -1.56 -3.57
N VAL A 7 5.64 -1.53 -3.61
CA VAL A 7 4.78 -2.62 -3.14
C VAL A 7 4.17 -3.33 -4.34
N TYR A 8 4.23 -4.66 -4.34
CA TYR A 8 3.71 -5.49 -5.43
C TYR A 8 2.73 -6.53 -4.91
N LYS A 9 1.68 -6.82 -5.70
CA LYS A 9 0.68 -7.84 -5.38
C LYS A 9 0.56 -8.89 -6.49
N CYS A 10 0.40 -10.14 -6.10
CA CYS A 10 -0.01 -11.21 -7.00
C CYS A 10 -1.53 -11.20 -7.16
N ALA A 11 -2.02 -10.99 -8.37
CA ALA A 11 -3.45 -11.02 -8.68
C ALA A 11 -4.10 -12.43 -8.59
N VAL A 12 -3.30 -13.49 -8.42
CA VAL A 12 -3.79 -14.87 -8.35
C VAL A 12 -3.97 -15.33 -6.91
N CYS A 13 -2.90 -15.32 -6.10
CA CYS A 13 -2.94 -15.82 -4.72
C CYS A 13 -3.07 -14.72 -3.66
N GLY A 14 -2.93 -13.45 -4.05
CA GLY A 14 -3.04 -12.31 -3.14
C GLY A 14 -1.76 -11.93 -2.40
N ASN A 15 -0.64 -12.66 -2.57
CA ASN A 15 0.64 -12.31 -1.92
C ASN A 15 1.04 -10.85 -2.20
N ILE A 16 1.44 -10.14 -1.15
CA ILE A 16 1.93 -8.76 -1.21
C ILE A 16 3.36 -8.73 -0.67
N ILE A 17 4.26 -8.01 -1.35
CA ILE A 17 5.65 -7.82 -0.94
C ILE A 17 6.06 -6.35 -1.08
N GLU A 18 7.02 -5.93 -0.26
CA GLU A 18 7.75 -4.67 -0.42
C GLU A 18 9.19 -4.95 -0.87
N ILE A 19 9.71 -4.13 -1.78
CA ILE A 19 11.11 -4.19 -2.19
C ILE A 19 12.02 -3.58 -1.12
N VAL A 20 12.82 -4.42 -0.46
CA VAL A 20 13.84 -3.99 0.51
C VAL A 20 15.25 -3.89 -0.09
N HIS A 21 15.46 -4.40 -1.31
CA HIS A 21 16.70 -4.25 -2.08
C HIS A 21 16.37 -4.25 -3.58
N ALA A 22 16.82 -3.23 -4.30
CA ALA A 22 16.49 -3.06 -5.73
C ALA A 22 17.29 -4.02 -6.62
N GLY A 23 16.69 -4.43 -7.72
CA GLY A 23 17.31 -5.26 -8.74
C GLY A 23 16.60 -5.15 -10.09
N ASP A 24 17.20 -5.72 -11.13
CA ASP A 24 16.70 -5.57 -12.50
C ASP A 24 15.66 -6.62 -12.91
N GLY A 25 15.57 -7.72 -12.17
CA GLY A 25 14.65 -8.83 -12.45
C GLY A 25 13.18 -8.43 -12.35
N GLN A 26 12.33 -9.13 -13.12
CA GLN A 26 10.88 -9.03 -13.00
C GLN A 26 10.37 -9.92 -11.87
N LEU A 27 9.52 -9.38 -11.00
CA LEU A 27 8.85 -10.17 -9.96
C LEU A 27 7.78 -11.06 -10.58
N VAL A 28 7.84 -12.36 -10.27
CA VAL A 28 6.88 -13.36 -10.75
C VAL A 28 6.34 -14.16 -9.58
N CYS A 29 5.02 -14.30 -9.52
CA CYS A 29 4.33 -15.15 -8.56
C CYS A 29 3.20 -15.90 -9.29
N CYS A 30 3.01 -17.18 -8.99
CA CYS A 30 2.05 -18.05 -9.68
C CYS A 30 2.22 -18.07 -11.21
N GLY A 31 3.46 -17.99 -11.70
CA GLY A 31 3.78 -18.03 -13.13
C GLY A 31 3.42 -16.77 -13.91
N LYS A 32 3.04 -15.66 -13.24
CA LYS A 32 2.71 -14.38 -13.88
C LYS A 32 3.49 -13.22 -13.24
N PRO A 33 3.75 -12.13 -13.98
CA PRO A 33 4.28 -10.91 -13.41
C PRO A 33 3.39 -10.39 -12.28
N MET A 34 4.00 -9.93 -11.18
CA MET A 34 3.27 -9.24 -10.12
C MET A 34 2.89 -7.82 -10.54
N GLU A 35 1.80 -7.29 -9.98
CA GLU A 35 1.29 -5.95 -10.25
C GLU A 35 1.91 -4.95 -9.27
N LEU A 36 2.43 -3.83 -9.77
CA LEU A 36 2.86 -2.71 -8.94
C LEU A 36 1.61 -2.03 -8.37
N LEU A 37 1.54 -1.91 -7.04
CA LEU A 37 0.50 -1.14 -6.36
C LEU A 37 0.94 0.32 -6.23
N SER A 38 0.83 1.07 -7.32
CA SER A 38 1.14 2.51 -7.31
C SER A 38 0.17 3.27 -6.42
N GLU A 39 0.70 4.20 -5.62
CA GLU A 39 -0.11 5.06 -4.77
C GLU A 39 -1.02 5.96 -5.64
N LYS A 40 -2.29 6.05 -5.23
CA LYS A 40 -3.28 6.87 -5.92
C LYS A 40 -3.30 8.28 -5.34
N LEU A 41 -3.26 9.29 -6.20
CA LEU A 41 -3.33 10.70 -5.79
C LEU A 41 -4.75 11.29 -5.90
N GLN A 42 -5.57 10.82 -6.83
CA GLN A 42 -6.89 11.39 -7.13
C GLN A 42 -7.87 10.27 -7.49
N ASP A 43 -8.70 9.85 -6.53
CA ASP A 43 -9.79 8.91 -6.75
C ASP A 43 -10.97 9.25 -5.82
N ALA A 44 -12.14 8.68 -6.12
CA ALA A 44 -13.30 8.80 -5.24
C ALA A 44 -13.01 8.10 -3.89
N GLY A 45 -13.37 8.75 -2.78
CA GLY A 45 -13.14 8.22 -1.43
C GLY A 45 -11.79 8.58 -0.82
N ASN A 46 -11.03 9.49 -1.42
CA ASN A 46 -9.74 9.96 -0.87
C ASN A 46 -9.84 10.43 0.59
N GLU A 47 -10.98 10.98 1.00
CA GLU A 47 -11.23 11.39 2.39
C GLU A 47 -11.16 10.21 3.38
N LYS A 48 -11.30 8.96 2.92
CA LYS A 48 -11.17 7.75 3.73
C LYS A 48 -9.86 6.99 3.54
N HIS A 49 -9.13 7.21 2.43
CA HIS A 49 -7.95 6.40 2.10
C HIS A 49 -6.62 7.16 2.16
N VAL A 50 -6.63 8.50 2.04
CA VAL A 50 -5.41 9.30 2.13
C VAL A 50 -4.99 9.41 3.60
N PRO A 51 -3.73 9.05 3.95
CA PRO A 51 -3.24 9.21 5.31
C PRO A 51 -3.19 10.68 5.75
N VAL A 52 -3.68 10.95 6.96
CA VAL A 52 -3.58 12.25 7.64
C VAL A 52 -2.49 12.16 8.70
N ILE A 53 -1.48 13.03 8.56
CA ILE A 53 -0.28 13.06 9.40
C ILE A 53 -0.41 14.17 10.44
N GLU A 54 -0.30 13.82 11.72
CA GLU A 54 -0.32 14.74 12.85
C GLU A 54 1.00 14.63 13.63
N LYS A 55 1.76 15.73 13.74
CA LYS A 55 2.98 15.77 14.57
C LYS A 55 2.61 15.81 16.04
N THR A 56 3.27 15.02 16.87
CA THR A 56 3.11 15.01 18.33
C THR A 56 4.40 15.48 18.99
N ALA A 57 4.37 15.69 20.32
CA ALA A 57 5.55 16.09 21.07
C ALA A 57 6.72 15.08 20.96
N THR A 58 6.42 13.80 20.72
CA THR A 58 7.40 12.70 20.71
C THR A 58 7.47 11.94 19.39
N GLY A 59 6.73 12.35 18.34
CA GLY A 59 6.74 11.64 17.07
C GLY A 59 5.61 12.05 16.12
N VAL A 60 5.04 11.05 15.44
CA VAL A 60 4.03 11.25 14.40
C VAL A 60 2.88 10.28 14.64
N LYS A 61 1.65 10.80 14.59
CA LYS A 61 0.42 10.01 14.55
C LYS A 61 -0.12 10.03 13.13
N VAL A 62 -0.28 8.85 12.53
CA VAL A 62 -0.92 8.70 11.22
C VAL A 62 -2.32 8.13 11.43
N LYS A 63 -3.31 8.73 10.77
CA LYS A 63 -4.69 8.22 10.72
C LYS A 63 -5.02 7.97 9.25
N VAL A 64 -5.72 6.89 8.94
CA VAL A 64 -6.18 6.65 7.57
C VAL A 64 -7.61 7.11 7.42
N GLY A 65 -7.67 8.14 6.58
CA GLY A 65 -8.77 9.02 6.29
C GLY A 65 -8.78 10.31 7.14
N SER A 66 -9.16 11.42 6.50
CA SER A 66 -9.74 12.58 7.21
C SER A 66 -11.11 12.23 7.77
N ILE A 67 -11.82 11.29 7.15
CA ILE A 67 -12.94 10.54 7.69
C ILE A 67 -12.45 9.11 7.96
N PRO A 68 -12.69 8.52 9.15
CA PRO A 68 -12.19 7.19 9.47
C PRO A 68 -12.53 6.15 8.39
N HIS A 69 -11.52 5.44 7.91
CA HIS A 69 -11.71 4.27 7.05
C HIS A 69 -12.45 3.15 7.82
N PRO A 70 -13.37 2.40 7.18
CA PRO A 70 -13.95 1.19 7.77
C PRO A 70 -12.89 0.17 8.20
N MET A 71 -13.13 -0.56 9.29
CA MET A 71 -12.21 -1.62 9.77
C MET A 71 -12.99 -2.92 10.01
N GLU A 72 -13.77 -3.31 9.00
CA GLU A 72 -14.57 -4.52 9.01
C GLU A 72 -13.75 -5.71 8.49
N GLU A 73 -14.13 -6.94 8.85
CA GLU A 73 -13.38 -8.17 8.52
C GLU A 73 -12.98 -8.30 7.04
N LYS A 74 -13.85 -7.83 6.12
CA LYS A 74 -13.64 -7.90 4.67
C LYS A 74 -13.19 -6.59 4.04
N HIS A 75 -13.07 -5.52 4.82
CA HIS A 75 -12.71 -4.19 4.33
C HIS A 75 -12.06 -3.36 5.45
N TYR A 76 -10.73 -3.32 5.44
CA TYR A 76 -9.91 -2.66 6.44
C TYR A 76 -8.59 -2.17 5.83
N ILE A 77 -7.85 -1.36 6.59
CA ILE A 77 -6.49 -0.94 6.26
C ILE A 77 -5.51 -1.97 6.82
N GLU A 78 -4.71 -2.59 5.95
CA GLU A 78 -3.82 -3.71 6.32
C GLU A 78 -2.52 -3.26 6.98
N TRP A 79 -1.97 -2.09 6.59
CA TRP A 79 -0.85 -1.40 7.24
C TRP A 79 -0.82 0.10 6.92
#